data_AF-A0AA87IDH9-F1
#
_entry.id   AF-A0AA87IDH9-F1
#
_cell.length_a   1.000
_cell.length_b   1.000
_cell.length_c   1.000
_cell.angle_alpha   90.00
_cell.angle_beta   90.00
_cell.angle_gamma   90.00
#
_symmetry.space_group_name_H-M   'P 1'
#
loop_
_entity.id
_entity.type
_entity.pdbx_description
1 polymer ?
#
loop_
_entity_poly.entity_id
_entity_poly.type
_entity_poly.pdbx_seq_one_letter_code
_entity_poly.pdbx_strand_id
1 'polypeptide(L)'
;MGEMEHAGMPRPDPDAAPLWAWARWVDSKGRAHTRPDRRYPGFRNQYDGLELLHLRVDENRVLCTDFDQYHCVINRWPCAPLDADRWTPAEYDRWLDEHWDDPAERKRLQYRANAIADPKRLPDRWIQACLWTITPHDVVDIRPACGKPDTIGNHG
;
A
#
# COMPACT_ATOMS: atom_id res chain seq x y z
N MET A 1 20.32 -2.62 5.85
CA MET A 1 19.30 -1.83 6.56
C MET A 1 18.06 -1.78 5.68
N GLY A 2 16.91 -2.24 6.18
CA GLY A 2 15.65 -2.23 5.45
C GLY A 2 15.02 -0.84 5.38
N GLU A 3 14.04 -0.63 4.51
CA GLU A 3 13.38 0.68 4.34
C GLU A 3 12.63 1.13 5.59
N MET A 4 12.03 0.19 6.34
CA MET A 4 11.43 0.49 7.64
C MET A 4 12.47 0.94 8.67
N GLU A 5 13.65 0.32 8.72
CA GLU A 5 14.73 0.74 9.61
C GLU A 5 15.26 2.12 9.23
N HIS A 6 15.37 2.41 7.92
CA HIS A 6 15.75 3.73 7.42
C HIS A 6 14.74 4.82 7.81
N ALA A 7 13.46 4.47 7.91
CA ALA A 7 12.39 5.33 8.40
C ALA A 7 12.31 5.40 9.94
N GLY A 8 13.26 4.83 10.67
CA GLY A 8 13.30 4.87 12.15
C GLY A 8 12.41 3.83 12.83
N MET A 9 11.94 2.81 12.10
CA MET A 9 11.13 1.70 12.61
C MET A 9 11.98 0.42 12.67
N PRO A 10 12.80 0.23 13.72
CA PRO A 10 13.63 -0.96 13.84
C PRO A 10 12.76 -2.21 13.94
N ARG A 11 13.24 -3.30 13.36
CA ARG A 11 12.57 -4.60 13.48
C ARG A 11 12.50 -4.99 14.96
N PRO A 12 11.31 -5.37 15.48
CA PRO A 12 11.15 -5.68 16.91
C PRO A 12 11.85 -6.97 17.32
N ASP A 13 11.89 -7.97 16.43
CA ASP A 13 12.53 -9.27 16.64
C ASP A 13 13.18 -9.75 15.33
N PRO A 14 14.38 -10.38 15.33
CA PRO A 14 15.05 -10.85 14.12
C PRO A 14 14.17 -11.70 13.18
N ASP A 15 13.28 -12.52 13.75
CA ASP A 15 12.40 -13.46 13.03
C ASP A 15 11.03 -12.84 12.69
N ALA A 16 10.78 -11.58 13.06
CA ALA A 16 9.55 -10.91 12.71
C ALA A 16 9.42 -10.70 11.19
N ALA A 17 8.22 -10.99 10.66
CA ALA A 17 7.81 -10.64 9.31
C ALA A 17 6.95 -9.37 9.34
N PRO A 18 7.07 -8.48 8.33
CA PRO A 18 6.20 -7.32 8.25
C PRO A 18 4.76 -7.72 7.93
N LEU A 19 3.82 -6.96 8.48
CA LEU A 19 2.41 -7.04 8.16
C LEU A 19 2.10 -6.06 7.03
N TRP A 20 1.27 -6.50 6.09
CA TRP A 20 0.77 -5.68 4.99
C TRP A 20 -0.71 -5.38 5.19
N ALA A 21 -1.08 -4.13 4.97
CA ALA A 21 -2.45 -3.65 5.06
C ALA A 21 -2.76 -2.69 3.90
N TRP A 22 -4.04 -2.44 3.65
CA TRP A 22 -4.47 -1.39 2.74
C TRP A 22 -4.65 -0.09 3.52
N ALA A 23 -3.90 0.96 3.17
CA ALA A 23 -4.08 2.30 3.73
C ALA A 23 -5.14 3.09 2.94
N ARG A 24 -5.15 2.91 1.61
CA ARG A 24 -6.08 3.52 0.67
C ARG A 24 -6.25 2.61 -0.53
N TRP A 25 -7.45 2.58 -1.10
CA TRP A 25 -7.72 1.97 -2.40
C TRP A 25 -8.53 2.93 -3.26
N VAL A 26 -8.54 2.70 -4.57
CA VAL A 26 -9.23 3.56 -5.53
C VAL A 26 -10.26 2.74 -6.29
N ASP A 27 -11.48 3.27 -6.38
CA ASP A 27 -12.55 2.61 -7.12
C ASP A 27 -12.43 2.78 -8.64
N SER A 28 -13.30 2.13 -9.39
CA SER A 28 -13.30 2.19 -10.87
C SER A 28 -13.59 3.59 -11.44
N LYS A 29 -13.97 4.57 -10.60
CA LYS A 29 -14.18 5.97 -10.97
C LYS A 29 -13.03 6.87 -10.53
N GLY A 30 -11.92 6.30 -10.05
CA GLY A 30 -10.77 7.08 -9.59
C GLY A 30 -10.95 7.71 -8.20
N ARG A 31 -11.95 7.30 -7.40
CA ARG A 31 -12.17 7.87 -6.07
C ARG A 31 -11.39 7.10 -5.01
N ALA A 32 -10.64 7.84 -4.20
CA ALA A 32 -9.90 7.32 -3.06
C ALA A 32 -10.81 6.96 -1.87
N HIS A 33 -10.53 5.81 -1.26
CA HIS A 33 -11.26 5.29 -0.11
C HIS A 33 -10.29 4.69 0.92
N THR A 34 -10.55 4.91 2.21
CA THR A 34 -9.79 4.32 3.33
C THR A 34 -10.47 3.10 3.94
N ARG A 35 -11.74 2.86 3.60
CA ARG A 35 -12.48 1.66 4.01
C ARG A 35 -12.73 0.78 2.78
N PRO A 36 -12.33 -0.49 2.78
CA PRO A 36 -12.58 -1.38 1.64
C PRO A 36 -14.08 -1.54 1.38
N ASP A 37 -14.53 -1.28 0.15
CA ASP A 37 -15.89 -1.64 -0.29
C ASP A 37 -15.85 -3.10 -0.76
N ARG A 38 -16.49 -3.98 0.00
CA ARG A 38 -16.53 -5.42 -0.27
C ARG A 38 -17.27 -5.79 -1.56
N ARG A 39 -18.00 -4.84 -2.16
CA ARG A 39 -18.64 -4.98 -3.49
C ARG A 39 -17.67 -4.66 -4.62
N TYR A 40 -16.54 -4.01 -4.33
CA TYR A 40 -15.53 -3.70 -5.32
C TYR A 40 -14.93 -5.00 -5.90
N PRO A 41 -14.86 -5.15 -7.23
CA PRO A 41 -14.37 -6.37 -7.86
C PRO A 41 -12.98 -6.83 -7.39
N GLY A 42 -12.09 -5.90 -7.02
CA GLY A 42 -10.77 -6.24 -6.50
C GLY A 42 -10.75 -6.77 -5.07
N PHE A 43 -11.86 -6.78 -4.34
CA PHE A 43 -11.97 -7.37 -3.00
C PHE A 43 -13.02 -8.47 -2.92
N ARG A 44 -14.02 -8.45 -3.80
CA ARG A 44 -15.15 -9.38 -3.79
C ARG A 44 -14.65 -10.82 -3.86
N ASN A 45 -15.06 -11.63 -2.87
CA ASN A 45 -14.76 -13.06 -2.73
C ASN A 45 -13.27 -13.43 -2.63
N GLN A 46 -12.35 -12.46 -2.56
CA GLN A 46 -10.91 -12.76 -2.45
C GLN A 46 -10.50 -13.23 -1.06
N TYR A 47 -11.32 -12.92 -0.05
CA TYR A 47 -11.00 -13.11 1.36
C TYR A 47 -12.12 -13.86 2.09
N ASP A 48 -12.82 -14.75 1.39
CA ASP A 48 -13.88 -15.58 1.98
C ASP A 48 -13.33 -16.40 3.16
N GLY A 49 -14.07 -16.40 4.29
CA GLY A 49 -13.66 -17.11 5.50
C GLY A 49 -12.59 -16.41 6.35
N LEU A 50 -12.16 -15.20 5.99
CA LEU A 50 -11.22 -14.39 6.76
C LEU A 50 -11.93 -13.25 7.50
N GLU A 51 -11.26 -12.71 8.51
CA GLU A 51 -11.67 -11.50 9.23
C GLU A 51 -10.99 -10.26 8.63
N LEU A 52 -11.77 -9.19 8.49
CA LEU A 52 -11.31 -7.87 8.10
C LEU A 52 -11.09 -7.03 9.36
N LEU A 53 -9.82 -6.71 9.62
CA LEU A 53 -9.42 -5.81 10.71
C LEU A 53 -9.35 -4.38 10.20
N HIS A 54 -10.03 -3.47 10.89
CA HIS A 54 -9.91 -2.05 10.66
C HIS A 54 -8.96 -1.47 11.68
N LEU A 55 -7.83 -0.95 11.20
CA LEU A 55 -6.76 -0.46 12.05
C LEU A 55 -6.73 1.07 12.09
N ARG A 56 -6.37 1.62 13.25
CA ARG A 56 -5.92 3.00 13.43
C ARG A 56 -4.55 2.94 14.08
N VAL A 57 -3.53 3.16 13.26
CA VAL A 57 -2.12 3.09 13.66
C VAL A 57 -1.51 4.47 13.51
N ASP A 58 -0.55 4.81 14.38
CA ASP A 58 0.27 6.01 14.24
C ASP A 58 1.07 5.99 12.91
N GLU A 59 1.14 7.13 12.22
CA GLU A 59 1.87 7.25 10.95
C GLU A 59 3.37 6.96 11.10
N ASN A 60 3.95 7.20 12.29
CA ASN A 60 5.36 6.88 12.57
C ASN A 60 5.67 5.38 12.67
N ARG A 61 4.64 4.52 12.71
CA ARG A 61 4.73 3.05 12.77
C ARG A 61 4.42 2.38 11.44
N VAL A 62 4.19 3.16 10.39
CA VAL A 62 3.75 2.66 9.08
C VAL A 62 4.63 3.20 7.98
N LEU A 63 5.09 2.30 7.11
CA LEU A 63 5.68 2.65 5.82
C LEU A 63 4.61 2.52 4.74
N CYS A 64 4.31 3.59 4.01
CA CYS A 64 3.35 3.54 2.92
C CYS A 64 4.04 3.39 1.57
N THR A 65 3.41 2.59 0.70
CA THR A 65 3.90 2.33 -0.65
C THR A 65 2.80 2.46 -1.69
N ASP A 66 3.13 3.06 -2.83
CA ASP A 66 2.28 3.01 -4.02
C ASP A 66 2.28 1.57 -4.53
N PHE A 67 1.11 0.92 -4.49
CA PHE A 67 0.95 -0.48 -4.89
C PHE A 67 1.35 -0.70 -6.34
N ASP A 68 0.98 0.25 -7.21
CA ASP A 68 1.27 0.15 -8.63
C ASP A 68 2.76 0.30 -8.84
N GLN A 69 3.43 1.32 -8.28
CA GLN A 69 4.88 1.49 -8.47
C GLN A 69 5.74 0.43 -7.76
N TYR A 70 5.20 -0.30 -6.78
CA TYR A 70 5.95 -1.30 -6.03
C TYR A 70 6.49 -2.44 -6.92
N HIS A 71 5.86 -2.72 -8.07
CA HIS A 71 6.40 -3.71 -9.02
C HIS A 71 7.78 -3.30 -9.56
N CYS A 72 8.09 -2.00 -9.66
CA CYS A 72 9.42 -1.53 -10.07
C CYS A 72 10.49 -1.94 -9.06
N VAL A 73 10.15 -1.88 -7.77
CA VAL A 73 11.05 -2.29 -6.67
C VAL A 73 11.34 -3.79 -6.74
N ILE A 74 10.29 -4.60 -6.92
CA ILE A 74 10.42 -6.07 -7.00
C ILE A 74 11.26 -6.49 -8.21
N ASN A 75 11.07 -5.85 -9.36
CA ASN A 75 11.74 -6.20 -10.61
C ASN A 75 13.09 -5.48 -10.81
N ARG A 76 13.50 -4.61 -9.88
CA ARG A 76 14.73 -3.80 -9.97
C ARG A 76 14.74 -2.88 -11.21
N TRP A 77 13.56 -2.42 -11.58
CA TRP A 77 13.33 -1.49 -12.70
C TRP A 77 13.46 -0.04 -12.24
N PRO A 78 13.61 0.92 -13.17
CA PRO A 78 13.46 2.33 -12.85
C PRO A 78 12.07 2.63 -12.28
N CYS A 79 11.98 3.59 -11.38
CA CYS A 79 10.74 3.98 -10.71
C CYS A 79 10.49 5.46 -11.01
N ALA A 80 9.56 5.73 -11.92
CA ALA A 80 9.31 7.07 -12.43
C ALA A 80 8.79 8.01 -11.34
N PRO A 81 9.07 9.33 -11.42
CA PRO A 81 8.51 10.33 -10.51
C PRO A 81 7.00 10.21 -10.29
N LEU A 82 6.53 10.59 -9.10
CA LEU A 82 5.12 10.48 -8.72
C LEU A 82 4.16 11.26 -9.63
N ASP A 83 4.65 12.30 -10.29
CA ASP A 83 3.92 13.16 -11.23
C ASP A 83 4.10 12.76 -12.70
N ALA A 84 4.69 11.60 -12.96
CA ALA A 84 4.86 11.07 -14.32
C ALA A 84 3.54 10.74 -15.02
N ASP A 85 2.42 10.73 -14.31
CA ASP A 85 1.08 10.64 -14.88
C ASP A 85 0.69 11.85 -15.75
N ARG A 86 1.41 12.97 -15.61
CA ARG A 86 1.24 14.18 -16.42
C ARG A 86 2.07 14.18 -17.69
N TRP A 87 2.98 13.21 -17.84
CA TRP A 87 3.88 13.14 -18.98
C TRP A 87 3.18 12.54 -20.19
N THR A 88 3.61 12.97 -21.38
CA THR A 88 3.26 12.29 -22.62
C THR A 88 3.96 10.92 -22.68
N PRO A 89 3.42 9.96 -23.45
CA PRO A 89 4.09 8.66 -23.64
C PRO A 89 5.55 8.79 -24.09
N ALA A 90 5.85 9.72 -25.00
CA ALA A 90 7.21 9.93 -25.51
C ALA A 90 8.18 10.51 -24.46
N GLU A 91 7.70 11.31 -23.51
CA GLU A 91 8.49 11.78 -22.38
C GLU A 91 8.78 10.65 -21.40
N TYR A 92 7.78 9.81 -21.14
CA TYR A 92 7.92 8.64 -20.29
C TYR A 92 8.90 7.61 -20.87
N ASP A 93 8.77 7.29 -22.16
CA ASP A 93 9.67 6.35 -22.85
C ASP A 93 11.13 6.86 -22.83
N ARG A 94 11.34 8.15 -23.11
CA ARG A 94 12.69 8.75 -23.03
C ARG A 94 13.27 8.65 -21.62
N TRP A 95 12.48 8.94 -20.60
CA TRP A 95 12.93 8.82 -19.21
C TRP A 95 13.29 7.37 -18.88
N LEU A 96 12.50 6.40 -19.34
CA LEU A 96 12.83 4.99 -19.16
C LEU A 96 14.14 4.62 -19.84
N ASP A 97 14.35 5.02 -21.10
CA ASP A 97 15.59 4.75 -21.84
C ASP A 97 16.82 5.32 -21.12
N GLU A 98 16.71 6.54 -20.58
CA GLU A 98 17.80 7.20 -19.85
C GLU A 98 18.13 6.54 -18.51
N HIS A 99 17.13 5.94 -17.86
CA HIS A 99 17.25 5.41 -16.49
C HIS A 99 17.29 3.88 -16.41
N TRP A 100 17.08 3.17 -17.53
CA TRP A 100 16.99 1.70 -17.56
C TRP A 100 18.21 1.02 -16.94
N ASP A 101 19.40 1.49 -17.33
CA ASP A 101 20.69 0.96 -16.91
C ASP A 101 21.28 1.66 -15.69
N ASP A 102 20.49 2.50 -14.99
CA ASP A 102 20.95 3.15 -13.78
C ASP A 102 21.47 2.12 -12.75
N PRO A 103 22.56 2.44 -12.04
CA PRO A 103 23.10 1.56 -11.03
C PRO A 103 22.08 1.34 -9.91
N ALA A 104 22.17 0.20 -9.22
CA ALA A 104 21.22 -0.20 -8.18
C ALA A 104 21.06 0.86 -7.09
N GLU A 105 22.12 1.61 -6.77
CA GLU A 105 22.09 2.67 -5.77
C GLU A 105 21.23 3.86 -6.23
N ARG A 106 21.29 4.21 -7.52
CA ARG A 106 20.44 5.27 -8.10
C ARG A 106 18.98 4.83 -8.18
N LYS A 107 18.71 3.58 -8.55
CA LYS A 107 17.36 3.01 -8.51
C LYS A 107 16.78 2.96 -7.09
N ARG A 108 17.59 2.69 -6.06
CA ARG A 108 17.16 2.77 -4.66
C ARG A 108 16.71 4.18 -4.26
N LEU A 109 17.39 5.22 -4.74
CA LEU A 109 16.94 6.60 -4.52
C LEU A 109 15.59 6.86 -5.20
N GLN A 110 15.37 6.33 -6.40
CA GLN A 110 14.07 6.40 -7.07
C GLN A 110 12.98 5.69 -6.26
N TYR A 111 13.23 4.49 -5.74
CA TYR A 111 12.25 3.74 -4.92
C TYR A 111 11.80 4.53 -3.69
N ARG A 112 12.74 5.14 -2.97
CA ARG A 112 12.45 5.98 -1.80
C ARG A 112 11.75 7.29 -2.14
N ALA A 113 11.94 7.79 -3.36
CA ALA A 113 11.28 9.01 -3.79
C ALA A 113 9.85 8.74 -4.29
N ASN A 114 9.65 7.60 -4.96
CA ASN A 114 8.54 7.40 -5.89
C ASN A 114 7.67 6.16 -5.62
N ALA A 115 8.16 5.17 -4.88
CA ALA A 115 7.37 4.00 -4.48
C ALA A 115 7.11 3.94 -2.98
N ILE A 116 7.99 4.52 -2.16
CA ILE A 116 7.97 4.48 -0.70
C ILE A 116 8.02 5.91 -0.19
N ALA A 117 6.88 6.55 0.01
CA ALA A 117 6.81 7.96 0.36
C ALA A 117 5.75 8.24 1.44
N ASP A 118 5.79 9.45 1.98
CA ASP A 118 4.76 9.95 2.89
C ASP A 118 3.37 9.77 2.25
N PRO A 119 2.37 9.25 2.98
CA PRO A 119 1.02 9.02 2.45
C PRO A 119 0.40 10.25 1.78
N LYS A 120 0.70 11.46 2.27
CA LYS A 120 0.19 12.74 1.74
C LYS A 120 0.84 13.11 0.41
N ARG A 121 2.02 12.56 0.10
CA ARG A 121 2.73 12.77 -1.17
C ARG A 121 2.33 11.74 -2.23
N LEU A 122 1.83 10.59 -1.81
CA LEU A 122 1.43 9.53 -2.74
C LEU A 122 0.15 9.93 -3.51
N PRO A 123 0.13 9.75 -4.84
CA PRO A 123 -1.02 10.09 -5.69
C PRO A 123 -2.26 9.32 -5.25
N ASP A 124 -3.45 9.76 -5.65
CA ASP A 124 -4.72 9.06 -5.39
C ASP A 124 -4.77 7.73 -6.16
N ARG A 125 -4.06 6.75 -5.60
CA ARG A 125 -3.85 5.38 -6.06
C ARG A 125 -3.97 4.41 -4.90
N TRP A 126 -3.85 3.13 -5.22
CA TRP A 126 -3.83 2.06 -4.25
C TRP A 126 -2.57 2.18 -3.39
N ILE A 127 -2.73 2.40 -2.09
CA ILE A 127 -1.63 2.55 -1.14
C ILE A 127 -1.65 1.39 -0.16
N GLN A 128 -0.54 0.67 -0.13
CA GLN A 128 -0.27 -0.33 0.88
C GLN A 128 0.43 0.31 2.07
N ALA A 129 0.13 -0.19 3.25
CA ALA A 129 0.81 0.08 4.50
C ALA A 129 1.60 -1.17 4.91
N CYS A 130 2.84 -0.96 5.33
CA CYS A 130 3.72 -1.98 5.86
C CYS A 130 4.12 -1.60 7.28
N LEU A 131 3.92 -2.51 8.24
CA LEU A 131 4.14 -2.27 9.66
C LEU A 131 4.68 -3.52 10.36
N TRP A 132 5.43 -3.36 11.45
CA TRP A 132 6.02 -4.49 12.19
C TRP A 132 5.03 -5.13 13.17
N THR A 133 4.20 -4.32 13.82
CA THR A 133 3.38 -4.78 14.95
C THR A 133 2.01 -4.13 14.97
N ILE A 134 1.00 -4.94 15.27
CA ILE A 134 -0.34 -4.49 15.68
C ILE A 134 -0.55 -4.83 17.16
N THR A 135 -1.25 -3.95 17.86
CA THR A 135 -1.68 -4.14 19.25
C THR A 135 -3.21 -4.10 19.31
N PRO A 136 -3.84 -4.63 20.38
CA PRO A 136 -5.30 -4.55 20.53
C PRO A 136 -5.85 -3.12 20.45
N HIS A 137 -5.09 -2.10 20.88
CA HIS A 137 -5.49 -0.70 20.80
C HIS A 137 -5.52 -0.13 19.39
N ASP A 138 -4.77 -0.73 18.45
CA ASP A 138 -4.78 -0.33 17.05
C ASP A 138 -6.06 -0.81 16.34
N VAL A 139 -6.77 -1.81 16.89
CA VAL A 139 -7.95 -2.42 16.26
C VAL A 139 -9.21 -1.64 16.60
N VAL A 140 -9.81 -1.02 15.59
CA VAL A 140 -11.04 -0.22 15.74
C VAL A 140 -12.28 -1.06 15.51
N ASP A 141 -12.21 -2.07 14.65
CA ASP A 141 -13.33 -2.91 14.26
C ASP A 141 -12.81 -4.23 13.66
N ILE A 142 -13.54 -5.31 13.90
CA ILE A 142 -13.29 -6.65 13.35
C ILE A 142 -14.62 -7.15 12.80
N ARG A 143 -14.63 -7.59 11.55
CA ARG A 143 -15.83 -8.11 10.90
C ARG A 143 -15.45 -9.19 9.89
N PRO A 144 -16.37 -10.09 9.53
CA PRO A 144 -16.14 -11.02 8.43
C PRO A 144 -15.78 -10.27 7.14
N ALA A 145 -14.71 -10.70 6.47
CA ALA A 145 -14.26 -10.09 5.21
C ALA A 145 -15.25 -10.34 4.07
N CYS A 146 -16.03 -11.42 4.15
CA CYS A 146 -17.11 -11.78 3.23
C CYS A 146 -18.32 -12.36 3.99
N GLY A 147 -19.54 -12.24 3.43
CA GLY A 147 -20.81 -12.57 4.08
C GLY A 147 -21.88 -11.50 3.86
N LYS A 148 -23.13 -11.89 3.61
CA LYS A 148 -24.28 -10.95 3.60
C LYS A 148 -24.27 -10.16 4.92
N PRO A 149 -24.78 -8.91 4.95
CA PRO A 149 -25.08 -8.30 6.23
C PRO A 149 -25.92 -9.30 7.02
N ASP A 150 -25.55 -9.57 8.26
CA ASP A 150 -26.40 -10.33 9.14
C ASP A 150 -27.80 -9.73 9.02
N THR A 151 -28.76 -10.56 8.63
CA THR A 151 -30.17 -10.26 8.84
C THR A 151 -30.35 -10.10 10.33
N ILE A 152 -30.17 -8.87 10.81
CA ILE A 152 -30.70 -8.42 12.09
C ILE A 152 -32.23 -8.43 11.91
N GLY A 153 -32.90 -9.38 12.56
CA GLY A 153 -34.35 -9.50 12.67
C GLY A 153 -34.79 -10.95 12.52
N ASN A 154 -35.43 -11.62 13.47
CA ASN A 154 -36.03 -11.23 14.74
C ASN A 154 -35.97 -12.46 15.65
N HIS A 155 -35.62 -12.29 16.92
CA HIS A 155 -36.17 -13.16 17.96
C HIS A 155 -37.62 -12.71 18.19
N GLY A 156 -38.56 -13.56 17.80
CA GLY A 156 -39.99 -13.44 18.07
C GLY A 156 -40.58 -14.84 18.12
#